data_AF-A0AAV8ZIS5-F1
#
_entry.id   AF-A0AAV8ZIS5-F1
#
_cell.length_a   1.000
_cell.length_b   1.000
_cell.length_c   1.000
_cell.angle_alpha   90.00
_cell.angle_beta   90.00
_cell.angle_gamma   90.00
#
_symmetry.space_group_name_H-M   'P 1'
#
loop_
_entity.id
_entity.type
_entity.pdbx_description
1 polymer ?
#
loop_
_entity_poly.entity_id
_entity_poly.type
_entity_poly.pdbx_seq_one_letter_code
_entity_poly.pdbx_strand_id
1 'polypeptide(L)'
;MNSRSTSPLVTPQLNQDLLQIRGGTEDVGKDNGPPINIEISARWNTLLKTGLETDIRNQLVKRNPAPSNCTLQAPKLNPEAKMPAGDSAIKRDDRLFVIQNQIGACLAAIGKSLTILLSEEETETDKKLEALEALGDAGRLLCDVHHVQSETRRALITINLNKDFKDTLENSSIGEWLFGDQLSNRLVEAKALVKSSQLKKKNRNLSPRLRTDSRII
;
A
#
# COMPACT_ATOMS: atom_id res chain seq x y z
N MET A 1 65.80 -40.14 36.72
CA MET A 1 65.56 -38.95 35.88
C MET A 1 64.49 -39.33 34.87
N ASN A 2 63.24 -38.91 35.11
CA ASN A 2 62.08 -39.32 34.30
C ASN A 2 61.84 -38.31 33.17
N SER A 3 61.99 -38.75 31.92
CA SER A 3 61.51 -38.01 30.75
C SER A 3 60.04 -38.36 30.49
N ARG A 4 59.13 -37.41 30.74
CA ARG A 4 57.72 -37.49 30.30
C ARG A 4 57.65 -37.24 28.80
N SER A 5 57.22 -38.23 28.03
CA SER A 5 56.72 -38.05 26.66
C SER A 5 55.21 -37.83 26.74
N THR A 6 54.73 -36.65 26.36
CA THR A 6 53.30 -36.33 26.24
C THR A 6 52.84 -36.62 24.82
N SER A 7 52.03 -37.66 24.65
CA SER A 7 51.30 -37.93 23.40
C SER A 7 50.32 -36.80 23.10
N PRO A 8 50.13 -36.38 21.84
CA PRO A 8 49.13 -35.38 21.49
C PRO A 8 47.74 -35.98 21.64
N LEU A 9 46.88 -35.28 22.40
CA LEU A 9 45.44 -35.55 22.47
C LEU A 9 44.84 -35.24 21.10
N VAL A 10 44.57 -36.27 20.32
CA VAL A 10 43.71 -36.19 19.13
C VAL A 10 42.29 -35.98 19.64
N THR A 11 41.79 -34.75 19.60
CA THR A 11 40.36 -34.47 19.72
C THR A 11 39.63 -35.11 18.55
N PRO A 12 38.65 -36.00 18.77
CA PRO A 12 37.83 -36.53 17.68
C PRO A 12 37.08 -35.37 17.04
N GLN A 13 37.26 -35.20 15.73
CA GLN A 13 36.39 -34.36 14.89
C GLN A 13 34.95 -34.79 15.18
N LEU A 14 34.18 -33.94 15.86
CA LEU A 14 32.82 -34.28 16.27
C LEU A 14 31.98 -34.45 15.00
N ASN A 15 31.52 -35.68 14.75
CA ASN A 15 30.72 -36.04 13.58
C ASN A 15 29.48 -35.13 13.50
N GLN A 16 29.19 -34.57 12.33
CA GLN A 16 28.06 -33.65 12.09
C GLN A 16 26.72 -34.27 12.52
N ASP A 17 26.62 -35.60 12.47
CA ASP A 17 25.45 -36.38 12.93
C ASP A 17 25.16 -36.19 14.44
N LEU A 18 26.18 -35.94 15.27
CA LEU A 18 26.01 -35.70 16.71
C LEU A 18 25.49 -34.29 17.04
N LEU A 19 25.67 -33.33 16.13
CA LEU A 19 25.17 -31.96 16.31
C LEU A 19 23.65 -31.89 16.07
N GLN A 20 23.11 -32.66 15.14
CA GLN A 20 21.66 -32.75 14.91
C GLN A 20 20.91 -33.36 16.11
N ILE A 21 21.50 -34.34 16.81
CA ILE A 21 20.87 -35.00 17.95
C ILE A 21 20.71 -34.06 19.17
N ARG A 22 21.47 -32.96 19.25
CA ARG A 22 21.44 -32.03 20.39
C ARG A 22 20.48 -30.84 20.24
N GLY A 23 19.58 -30.87 19.26
CA GLY A 23 18.58 -29.80 19.09
C GLY A 23 19.24 -28.46 18.73
N GLY A 24 20.36 -28.49 18.01
CA GLY A 24 20.81 -27.34 17.27
C GLY A 24 19.71 -27.01 16.26
N THR A 25 19.02 -25.90 16.46
CA THR A 25 18.13 -25.37 15.43
C THR A 25 18.95 -25.27 14.17
N GLU A 26 18.60 -26.06 13.17
CA GLU A 26 19.02 -25.79 11.80
C GLU A 26 18.73 -24.30 11.60
N ASP A 27 19.79 -23.50 11.39
CA ASP A 27 19.60 -22.17 10.84
C ASP A 27 19.08 -22.45 9.43
N VAL A 28 17.75 -22.58 9.34
CA VAL A 28 17.02 -22.75 8.10
C VAL A 28 17.51 -21.60 7.24
N GLY A 29 18.39 -21.92 6.29
CA GLY A 29 19.18 -20.97 5.55
C GLY A 29 18.26 -19.85 5.08
N LYS A 30 18.41 -18.67 5.69
CA LYS A 30 17.69 -17.51 5.22
C LYS A 30 18.27 -17.22 3.84
N ASP A 31 17.45 -17.42 2.81
CA ASP A 31 17.71 -17.02 1.43
C ASP A 31 17.85 -15.50 1.36
N ASN A 32 18.97 -14.98 1.87
CA ASN A 32 19.31 -13.57 1.80
C ASN A 32 19.91 -13.30 0.42
N GLY A 33 19.55 -12.14 -0.16
CA GLY A 33 20.21 -11.64 -1.35
C GLY A 33 21.70 -11.34 -1.12
N PRO A 34 22.45 -11.05 -2.21
CA PRO A 34 23.86 -10.68 -2.11
C PRO A 34 24.05 -9.41 -1.24
N PRO A 35 25.21 -9.28 -0.58
CA PRO A 35 25.49 -8.11 0.25
C PRO A 35 25.54 -6.83 -0.59
N ILE A 36 24.88 -5.77 -0.09
CA ILE A 36 25.03 -4.42 -0.62
C ILE A 36 26.23 -3.70 0.04
N ASN A 37 26.58 -2.52 -0.47
CA ASN A 37 27.64 -1.69 0.10
C ASN A 37 27.49 -1.49 1.62
N ILE A 38 28.59 -1.65 2.36
CA ILE A 38 28.61 -1.66 3.83
C ILE A 38 28.15 -0.35 4.46
N GLU A 39 28.43 0.80 3.84
CA GLU A 39 27.97 2.08 4.36
C GLU A 39 26.47 2.26 4.15
N ILE A 40 25.95 1.82 3.00
CA ILE A 40 24.52 1.85 2.70
C ILE A 40 23.77 0.98 3.71
N SER A 41 24.20 -0.28 3.89
CA SER A 41 23.55 -1.19 4.84
C SER A 41 23.64 -0.68 6.28
N ALA A 42 24.77 -0.12 6.72
CA ALA A 42 24.90 0.47 8.05
C ALA A 42 23.93 1.64 8.27
N ARG A 43 23.82 2.55 7.29
CA ARG A 43 22.88 3.69 7.36
C ARG A 43 21.43 3.21 7.37
N TRP A 44 21.06 2.30 6.48
CA TRP A 44 19.70 1.76 6.41
C TRP A 44 19.32 1.00 7.68
N ASN A 45 20.21 0.18 8.22
CA ASN A 45 19.96 -0.52 9.50
C ASN A 45 19.69 0.44 10.66
N THR A 46 20.34 1.61 10.67
CA THR A 46 20.09 2.65 11.67
C THR A 46 18.73 3.31 11.43
N LEU A 47 18.43 3.69 10.19
CA LEU A 47 17.18 4.35 9.82
C LEU A 47 15.95 3.44 9.98
N LEU A 48 16.08 2.13 9.76
CA LEU A 48 14.98 1.18 9.97
C LEU A 48 14.55 1.08 11.45
N LYS A 49 15.46 1.37 12.39
CA LYS A 49 15.18 1.36 13.83
C LYS A 49 14.65 2.70 14.34
N THR A 50 15.16 3.79 13.78
CA THR A 50 14.96 5.14 14.31
C THR A 50 13.97 5.97 13.50
N GLY A 51 13.73 5.58 12.25
CA GLY A 51 12.99 6.38 11.28
C GLY A 51 13.78 7.61 10.79
N LEU A 52 13.16 8.37 9.90
CA LEU A 52 13.65 9.69 9.49
C LEU A 52 13.04 10.78 10.37
N GLU A 53 13.84 11.78 10.71
CA GLU A 53 13.31 13.04 11.26
C GLU A 53 12.31 13.68 10.30
N THR A 54 11.29 14.34 10.86
CA THR A 54 10.18 14.94 10.10
C THR A 54 10.69 15.97 9.09
N ASP A 55 11.63 16.82 9.47
CA ASP A 55 12.15 17.87 8.58
C ASP A 55 12.95 17.30 7.42
N ILE A 56 13.80 16.30 7.69
CA ILE A 56 14.56 15.59 6.65
C ILE A 56 13.60 14.91 5.68
N ARG A 57 12.58 14.22 6.20
CA ARG A 57 11.55 13.56 5.37
C ARG A 57 10.83 14.56 4.47
N ASN A 58 10.40 15.70 5.02
CA ASN A 58 9.72 16.75 4.26
C ASN A 58 10.63 17.34 3.16
N GLN A 59 11.92 17.53 3.45
CA GLN A 59 12.90 17.97 2.46
C GLN A 59 13.08 16.95 1.33
N LEU A 60 13.19 15.66 1.67
CA LEU A 60 13.31 14.58 0.68
C LEU A 60 12.07 14.49 -0.22
N VAL A 61 10.87 14.62 0.34
CA VAL A 61 9.61 14.64 -0.42
C VAL A 61 9.59 15.85 -1.36
N LYS A 62 9.92 17.05 -0.85
CA LYS A 62 9.95 18.27 -1.66
C LYS A 62 10.98 18.21 -2.80
N ARG A 63 12.11 17.55 -2.59
CA ARG A 63 13.17 17.38 -3.59
C ARG A 63 12.79 16.42 -4.72
N ASN A 64 11.82 15.53 -4.49
CA ASN A 64 11.35 14.56 -5.45
C ASN A 64 9.86 14.79 -5.76
N PRO A 65 9.50 15.90 -6.42
CA PRO A 65 8.13 16.16 -6.82
C PRO A 65 7.67 15.15 -7.88
N ALA A 66 6.36 14.89 -7.97
CA ALA A 66 5.85 14.05 -9.05
C ALA A 66 6.15 14.68 -10.42
N PRO A 67 6.53 13.88 -11.42
CA PRO A 67 6.78 14.38 -12.76
C PRO A 67 5.46 14.75 -13.45
N SER A 68 5.50 15.68 -14.41
CA SER A 68 4.30 16.24 -15.04
C SER A 68 3.49 15.23 -15.86
N ASN A 69 4.08 14.10 -16.24
CA ASN A 69 3.46 13.03 -17.01
C ASN A 69 3.00 11.84 -16.15
N CYS A 70 3.08 11.92 -14.82
CA CYS A 70 2.64 10.84 -13.93
C CYS A 70 2.02 11.40 -12.64
N THR A 71 0.83 10.90 -12.28
CA THR A 71 0.18 11.26 -11.02
C THR A 71 0.70 10.36 -9.91
N LEU A 72 1.64 10.89 -9.12
CA LEU A 72 2.22 10.19 -7.96
C LEU A 72 1.79 10.80 -6.62
N GLN A 73 1.00 11.86 -6.65
CA GLN A 73 0.41 12.42 -5.43
C GLN A 73 -0.66 11.47 -4.88
N ALA A 74 -0.73 11.38 -3.56
CA ALA A 74 -1.80 10.65 -2.91
C ALA A 74 -3.16 11.30 -3.20
N PRO A 75 -4.22 10.53 -3.47
CA PRO A 75 -5.55 11.07 -3.68
C PRO A 75 -6.11 11.69 -2.39
N LYS A 76 -6.80 12.82 -2.53
CA LYS A 76 -7.38 13.57 -1.41
C LYS A 76 -8.65 12.90 -0.91
N LEU A 77 -8.91 12.97 0.39
CA LEU A 77 -10.19 12.52 0.94
C LEU A 77 -11.32 13.47 0.54
N ASN A 78 -12.35 12.92 -0.09
CA ASN A 78 -13.57 13.64 -0.49
C ASN A 78 -14.21 14.38 0.71
N PRO A 79 -14.56 15.67 0.59
CA PRO A 79 -15.22 16.44 1.65
C PRO A 79 -16.52 15.78 2.16
N GLU A 80 -17.26 15.15 1.25
CA GLU A 80 -18.53 14.46 1.51
C GLU A 80 -18.35 13.24 2.42
N ALA A 81 -17.16 12.62 2.40
CA ALA A 81 -16.82 11.48 3.24
C ALA A 81 -16.31 11.89 4.63
N LYS A 82 -15.89 13.16 4.83
CA LYS A 82 -15.29 13.61 6.10
C LYS A 82 -16.27 13.57 7.26
N MET A 83 -17.38 14.32 7.14
CA MET A 83 -18.39 14.42 8.21
C MET A 83 -18.93 13.06 8.67
N PRO A 84 -19.35 12.13 7.78
CA PRO A 84 -19.85 10.83 8.21
C PRO A 84 -18.76 9.88 8.74
N ALA A 85 -17.49 10.04 8.35
CA ALA A 85 -16.41 9.19 8.83
C ALA A 85 -15.98 9.49 10.29
N GLY A 86 -16.13 10.75 10.71
CA GLY A 86 -15.73 11.23 12.04
C GLY A 86 -14.23 11.47 12.22
N ASP A 87 -13.90 12.31 13.20
CA ASP A 87 -12.53 12.86 13.38
C ASP A 87 -11.44 11.82 13.57
N SER A 88 -11.75 10.71 14.26
CA SER A 88 -10.79 9.62 14.49
C SER A 88 -10.39 8.93 13.17
N ALA A 89 -11.36 8.70 12.28
CA ALA A 89 -11.10 8.12 10.97
C ALA A 89 -10.34 9.08 10.07
N ILE A 90 -10.69 10.38 10.10
CA ILE A 90 -9.98 11.43 9.35
C ILE A 90 -8.52 11.52 9.78
N LYS A 91 -8.23 11.59 11.10
CA LYS A 91 -6.85 11.65 11.60
C LYS A 91 -6.02 10.43 11.21
N ARG A 92 -6.64 9.26 11.09
CA ARG A 92 -5.98 8.05 10.60
C ARG A 92 -5.68 8.18 9.11
N ASP A 93 -6.65 8.63 8.31
CA ASP A 93 -6.48 8.85 6.87
C ASP A 93 -5.39 9.87 6.58
N ASP A 94 -5.31 10.98 7.33
CA ASP A 94 -4.28 12.00 7.16
C ASP A 94 -2.86 11.41 7.30
N ARG A 95 -2.67 10.49 8.26
CA ARG A 95 -1.38 9.79 8.43
C ARG A 95 -1.08 8.88 7.25
N LEU A 96 -2.08 8.14 6.77
CA LEU A 96 -1.95 7.25 5.61
C LEU A 96 -1.71 8.01 4.31
N PHE A 97 -2.31 9.19 4.17
CA PHE A 97 -2.10 10.14 3.08
C PHE A 97 -0.64 10.64 3.05
N VAL A 98 -0.07 10.97 4.21
CA VAL A 98 1.35 11.37 4.31
C VAL A 98 2.27 10.22 3.88
N ILE A 99 2.02 9.00 4.34
CA ILE A 99 2.79 7.80 3.93
C ILE A 99 2.69 7.60 2.41
N GLN A 100 1.49 7.76 1.84
CA GLN A 100 1.27 7.58 0.42
C GLN A 100 2.01 8.64 -0.42
N ASN A 101 2.05 9.90 0.01
CA ASN A 101 2.87 10.91 -0.65
C ASN A 101 4.38 10.63 -0.53
N GLN A 102 4.82 10.04 0.58
CA GLN A 102 6.22 9.60 0.71
C GLN A 102 6.55 8.49 -0.30
N ILE A 103 5.63 7.54 -0.54
CA ILE A 103 5.77 6.54 -1.60
C ILE A 103 5.85 7.22 -2.97
N GLY A 104 5.00 8.22 -3.24
CA GLY A 104 5.04 9.01 -4.48
C GLY A 104 6.40 9.70 -4.71
N ALA A 105 7.01 10.23 -3.66
CA ALA A 105 8.35 10.82 -3.73
C ALA A 105 9.44 9.78 -4.01
N CYS A 106 9.32 8.56 -3.47
CA CYS A 106 10.23 7.45 -3.81
C CYS A 106 10.11 7.08 -5.30
N LEU A 107 8.88 6.97 -5.82
CA LEU A 107 8.62 6.70 -7.24
C LEU A 107 9.19 7.80 -8.15
N ALA A 108 9.05 9.07 -7.77
CA ALA A 108 9.65 10.18 -8.51
C ALA A 108 11.19 10.09 -8.54
N ALA A 109 11.82 9.72 -7.42
CA ALA A 109 13.27 9.53 -7.35
C ALA A 109 13.73 8.36 -8.25
N ILE A 110 13.01 7.23 -8.23
CA ILE A 110 13.28 6.08 -9.10
C ILE A 110 13.10 6.45 -10.58
N GLY A 111 12.00 7.10 -10.93
CA GLY A 111 11.73 7.54 -12.31
C GLY A 111 12.79 8.49 -12.85
N LYS A 112 13.29 9.41 -12.00
CA LYS A 112 14.43 10.27 -12.33
C LYS A 112 15.69 9.45 -12.59
N SER A 113 16.03 8.49 -11.73
CA SER A 113 17.21 7.62 -11.92
C SER A 113 17.11 6.80 -13.21
N LEU A 114 15.94 6.21 -13.48
CA LEU A 114 15.69 5.49 -14.74
C LEU A 114 15.85 6.40 -15.96
N THR A 115 15.33 7.63 -15.89
CA THR A 115 15.47 8.59 -17.00
C THR A 115 16.93 8.96 -17.26
N ILE A 116 17.73 9.16 -16.20
CA ILE A 116 19.17 9.42 -16.32
C ILE A 116 19.86 8.25 -17.02
N LEU A 117 19.68 7.03 -16.52
CA LEU A 117 20.31 5.83 -17.10
C LEU A 117 19.89 5.61 -18.57
N LEU A 118 18.61 5.81 -18.89
CA LEU A 118 18.11 5.67 -20.27
C LEU A 118 18.61 6.76 -21.22
N SER A 119 19.06 7.90 -20.69
CA SER A 119 19.57 9.02 -21.50
C SER A 119 21.07 8.93 -21.78
N GLU A 120 21.79 8.00 -21.15
CA GLU A 120 23.22 7.80 -21.39
C GLU A 120 23.47 7.16 -22.77
N GLU A 121 24.24 7.85 -23.62
CA GLU A 121 24.59 7.43 -24.99
C GLU A 121 25.57 6.26 -25.07
N GLU A 122 26.15 5.83 -23.93
CA GLU A 122 27.06 4.70 -23.88
C GLU A 122 26.37 3.39 -24.29
N THR A 123 27.13 2.52 -24.97
CA THR A 123 26.75 1.13 -25.29
C THR A 123 26.17 0.44 -24.07
N GLU A 124 24.97 -0.14 -24.22
CA GLU A 124 24.31 -0.94 -23.17
C GLU A 124 25.28 -1.96 -22.57
N THR A 125 25.63 -1.76 -21.29
CA THR A 125 26.46 -2.68 -20.52
C THR A 125 25.57 -3.57 -19.65
N ASP A 126 25.99 -4.81 -19.37
CA ASP A 126 25.24 -5.73 -18.50
C ASP A 126 24.88 -5.09 -17.14
N LYS A 127 25.78 -4.27 -16.58
CA LYS A 127 25.57 -3.55 -15.32
C LYS A 127 24.49 -2.47 -15.42
N LYS A 128 24.42 -1.77 -16.54
CA LYS A 128 23.36 -0.77 -16.80
C LYS A 128 22.01 -1.47 -16.88
N LEU A 129 21.94 -2.60 -17.57
CA LEU A 129 20.73 -3.42 -17.68
C LEU A 129 20.28 -3.95 -16.31
N GLU A 130 21.20 -4.49 -15.50
CA GLU A 130 20.90 -4.94 -14.13
C GLU A 130 20.35 -3.80 -13.24
N ALA A 131 20.93 -2.60 -13.34
CA ALA A 131 20.45 -1.43 -12.59
C ALA A 131 19.06 -0.96 -13.06
N LEU A 132 18.82 -0.94 -14.37
CA LEU A 132 17.52 -0.63 -14.96
C LEU A 132 16.45 -1.63 -14.51
N GLU A 133 16.78 -2.93 -14.50
CA GLU A 133 15.88 -3.98 -14.06
C GLU A 133 15.53 -3.81 -12.57
N ALA A 134 16.53 -3.67 -11.69
CA ALA A 134 16.32 -3.51 -10.26
C ALA A 134 15.50 -2.24 -9.92
N LEU A 135 15.78 -1.12 -10.58
CA LEU A 135 15.01 0.12 -10.41
C LEU A 135 13.59 -0.01 -10.98
N GLY A 136 13.44 -0.69 -12.11
CA GLY A 136 12.15 -0.96 -12.74
C GLY A 136 11.26 -1.88 -11.90
N ASP A 137 11.83 -2.91 -11.28
CA ASP A 137 11.15 -3.77 -10.30
C ASP A 137 10.71 -2.98 -9.08
N ALA A 138 11.63 -2.21 -8.47
CA ALA A 138 11.32 -1.37 -7.31
C ALA A 138 10.21 -0.35 -7.62
N GLY A 139 10.26 0.26 -8.80
CA GLY A 139 9.22 1.18 -9.28
C GLY A 139 7.86 0.50 -9.41
N ARG A 140 7.78 -0.68 -10.05
CA ARG A 140 6.53 -1.45 -10.19
C ARG A 140 5.94 -1.84 -8.83
N LEU A 141 6.78 -2.35 -7.92
CA LEU A 141 6.35 -2.71 -6.57
C LEU A 141 5.85 -1.50 -5.79
N LEU A 142 6.53 -0.35 -5.87
CA LEU A 142 6.06 0.87 -5.19
C LEU A 142 4.78 1.45 -5.81
N CYS A 143 4.57 1.32 -7.13
CA CYS A 143 3.30 1.68 -7.76
C CYS A 143 2.16 0.82 -7.21
N ASP A 144 2.37 -0.48 -7.06
CA ASP A 144 1.39 -1.39 -6.46
C ASP A 144 1.10 -1.02 -5.00
N VAL A 145 2.15 -0.83 -4.18
CA VAL A 145 1.99 -0.38 -2.78
C VAL A 145 1.25 0.96 -2.70
N HIS A 146 1.53 1.90 -3.61
CA HIS A 146 0.81 3.17 -3.69
C HIS A 146 -0.68 2.95 -4.00
N HIS A 147 -1.02 2.03 -4.89
CA HIS A 147 -2.41 1.69 -5.20
C HIS A 147 -3.10 0.98 -4.02
N VAL A 148 -2.46 -0.04 -3.44
CA VAL A 148 -2.94 -0.76 -2.25
C VAL A 148 -3.18 0.19 -1.07
N GLN A 149 -2.36 1.23 -0.93
CA GLN A 149 -2.55 2.27 0.07
C GLN A 149 -3.86 3.06 -0.16
N SER A 150 -4.22 3.37 -1.42
CA SER A 150 -5.52 3.97 -1.74
C SER A 150 -6.67 3.04 -1.35
N GLU A 151 -6.59 1.75 -1.71
CA GLU A 151 -7.64 0.78 -1.39
C GLU A 151 -7.78 0.58 0.13
N THR A 152 -6.66 0.54 0.85
CA THR A 152 -6.64 0.44 2.32
C THR A 152 -7.30 1.68 2.95
N ARG A 153 -6.98 2.88 2.47
CA ARG A 153 -7.61 4.14 2.92
C ARG A 153 -9.12 4.12 2.65
N ARG A 154 -9.54 3.71 1.45
CA ARG A 154 -10.96 3.55 1.09
C ARG A 154 -11.66 2.61 2.05
N ALA A 155 -11.10 1.42 2.30
CA ALA A 155 -11.69 0.44 3.21
C ALA A 155 -11.85 1.00 4.63
N LEU A 156 -10.80 1.60 5.19
CA LEU A 156 -10.80 2.12 6.56
C LEU A 156 -11.76 3.29 6.77
N ILE A 157 -11.88 4.20 5.81
CA ILE A 157 -12.89 5.26 5.85
C ILE A 157 -14.30 4.65 5.76
N THR A 158 -14.48 3.73 4.80
CA THR A 158 -15.77 3.11 4.50
C THR A 158 -16.37 2.37 5.69
N ILE A 159 -15.57 1.77 6.58
CA ILE A 159 -16.06 1.08 7.79
C ILE A 159 -17.01 1.97 8.61
N ASN A 160 -16.74 3.27 8.69
CA ASN A 160 -17.48 4.23 9.51
C ASN A 160 -18.73 4.80 8.82
N LEU A 161 -18.96 4.45 7.56
CA LEU A 161 -20.06 4.99 6.75
C LEU A 161 -21.32 4.11 6.84
N ASN A 162 -22.48 4.73 6.66
CA ASN A 162 -23.75 4.01 6.58
C ASN A 162 -23.88 3.23 5.26
N LYS A 163 -24.82 2.28 5.21
CA LYS A 163 -24.99 1.38 4.06
C LYS A 163 -25.23 2.15 2.75
N ASP A 164 -26.15 3.11 2.76
CA ASP A 164 -26.49 3.90 1.56
C ASP A 164 -25.27 4.64 0.99
N PHE A 165 -24.39 5.14 1.86
CA PHE A 165 -23.16 5.79 1.44
C PHE A 165 -22.17 4.77 0.88
N LYS A 166 -22.00 3.61 1.54
CA LYS A 166 -21.14 2.51 1.06
C LYS A 166 -21.52 2.08 -0.36
N ASP A 167 -22.81 1.85 -0.60
CA ASP A 167 -23.34 1.42 -1.89
C ASP A 167 -23.05 2.48 -2.99
N THR A 168 -22.99 3.76 -2.63
CA THR A 168 -22.65 4.85 -3.57
C THR A 168 -21.15 4.93 -3.89
N LEU A 169 -20.29 4.45 -2.98
CA LEU A 169 -18.83 4.40 -3.15
C LEU A 169 -18.37 3.16 -3.93
N GLU A 170 -19.24 2.16 -4.07
CA GLU A 170 -18.96 0.96 -4.83
C GLU A 170 -18.65 1.33 -6.30
N ASN A 171 -17.60 0.73 -6.87
CA ASN A 171 -17.14 1.00 -8.23
C ASN A 171 -16.73 2.48 -8.50
N SER A 172 -16.41 3.28 -7.48
CA SER A 172 -15.72 4.56 -7.69
C SER A 172 -14.28 4.34 -8.17
N SER A 173 -13.89 5.02 -9.24
CA SER A 173 -12.48 5.07 -9.66
C SER A 173 -11.68 6.01 -8.76
N ILE A 174 -10.45 5.62 -8.44
CA ILE A 174 -9.50 6.51 -7.77
C ILE A 174 -9.02 7.54 -8.81
N GLY A 175 -9.15 8.82 -8.48
CA GLY A 175 -8.70 9.94 -9.31
C GLY A 175 -7.85 10.91 -8.49
N GLU A 176 -8.10 12.21 -8.66
CA GLU A 176 -7.55 13.21 -7.71
C GLU A 176 -8.13 12.98 -6.31
N TRP A 177 -9.39 12.54 -6.26
CA TRP A 177 -10.10 12.21 -5.04
C TRP A 177 -10.16 10.70 -4.79
N LEU A 178 -10.07 10.31 -3.51
CA LEU A 178 -9.98 8.92 -3.05
C LEU A 178 -11.21 8.07 -3.46
N PHE A 179 -12.38 8.70 -3.50
CA PHE A 179 -13.64 8.10 -3.93
C PHE A 179 -14.13 8.67 -5.27
N GLY A 180 -13.21 9.22 -6.06
CA GLY A 180 -13.47 9.78 -7.38
C GLY A 180 -14.02 11.20 -7.36
N ASP A 181 -13.84 11.89 -8.47
CA ASP A 181 -14.10 13.33 -8.61
C ASP A 181 -15.60 13.65 -8.72
N GLN A 182 -16.42 12.62 -8.99
CA GLN A 182 -17.87 12.74 -9.22
C GLN A 182 -18.72 12.28 -8.03
N LEU A 183 -18.12 12.12 -6.83
CA LEU A 183 -18.84 11.60 -5.66
C LEU A 183 -20.08 12.44 -5.30
N SER A 184 -19.95 13.77 -5.32
CA SER A 184 -21.08 14.69 -5.11
C SER A 184 -22.28 14.36 -6.00
N ASN A 185 -22.06 14.19 -7.30
CA ASN A 185 -23.11 13.90 -8.28
C ASN A 185 -23.75 12.53 -8.00
N ARG A 186 -22.92 11.51 -7.73
CA ARG A 186 -23.40 10.16 -7.39
C ARG A 186 -24.29 10.14 -6.14
N LEU A 187 -23.94 10.92 -5.11
CA LEU A 187 -24.76 11.02 -3.89
C LEU A 187 -26.12 11.69 -4.13
N VAL A 188 -26.17 12.68 -5.02
CA VAL A 188 -27.45 13.32 -5.41
C VAL A 188 -28.33 12.34 -6.18
N GLU A 189 -27.75 11.63 -7.15
CA GLU A 189 -28.43 10.61 -7.95
C GLU A 189 -28.96 9.47 -7.07
N ALA A 190 -28.14 8.95 -6.16
CA ALA A 190 -28.54 7.90 -5.22
C ALA A 190 -29.74 8.33 -4.36
N LYS A 191 -29.72 9.56 -3.83
CA LYS A 191 -30.85 10.13 -3.06
C LYS A 191 -32.12 10.26 -3.91
N ALA A 192 -32.00 10.65 -5.17
CA ALA A 192 -33.15 10.75 -6.09
C ALA A 192 -33.76 9.37 -6.39
N LEU A 193 -32.92 8.35 -6.58
CA LEU A 193 -33.36 6.97 -6.82
C LEU A 193 -34.08 6.36 -5.61
N VAL A 194 -33.59 6.59 -4.39
CA VAL A 194 -34.25 6.14 -3.16
C VAL A 194 -35.62 6.77 -3.02
N LYS A 195 -35.75 8.09 -3.24
CA LYS A 195 -37.04 8.80 -3.21
C LYS A 195 -38.03 8.23 -4.23
N SER A 196 -37.61 8.05 -5.48
CA SER A 196 -38.43 7.45 -6.55
C SER A 196 -38.91 6.04 -6.20
N SER A 197 -38.03 5.22 -5.61
CA SER A 197 -38.34 3.85 -5.21
C SER A 197 -39.35 3.78 -4.06
N GLN A 198 -39.25 4.68 -3.08
CA GLN A 198 -40.21 4.79 -1.98
C GLN A 198 -41.60 5.21 -2.46
N LEU A 199 -41.67 6.16 -3.40
CA LEU A 199 -42.94 6.58 -4.03
C LEU A 199 -43.63 5.41 -4.75
N LYS A 200 -42.88 4.60 -5.51
CA LYS A 200 -43.42 3.40 -6.19
C LYS A 200 -43.95 2.35 -5.20
N LYS A 201 -43.26 2.13 -4.07
CA LYS A 201 -43.71 1.20 -3.01
C LYS A 201 -44.98 1.70 -2.31
N LYS A 202 -45.06 3.00 -2.02
CA LYS A 202 -46.26 3.62 -1.41
C LYS A 202 -47.48 3.51 -2.33
N ASN A 203 -47.30 3.72 -3.63
CA ASN A 203 -48.37 3.58 -4.62
C ASN A 203 -48.85 2.12 -4.81
N ARG A 204 -47.96 1.13 -4.67
CA ARG A 204 -48.36 -0.31 -4.67
C ARG A 204 -49.19 -0.70 -3.45
N ASN A 205 -48.97 -0.07 -2.30
CA ASN A 205 -49.73 -0.38 -1.08
C ASN A 205 -51.09 0.34 -1.01
N LEU A 206 -51.39 1.23 -1.98
CA LEU A 206 -52.63 2.00 -2.05
C LEU A 206 -53.63 1.47 -3.09
N SER A 207 -53.32 0.42 -3.85
CA SER A 207 -54.29 -0.23 -4.74
C SER A 207 -55.32 -1.06 -3.92
N PRO A 208 -56.63 -0.75 -3.96
CA PRO A 208 -57.64 -1.51 -3.24
C PRO A 208 -57.80 -2.92 -3.83
N ARG A 209 -58.01 -3.93 -2.97
CA ARG A 209 -58.56 -5.23 -3.40
C ARG A 209 -59.92 -4.96 -4.06
N LEU A 210 -60.01 -5.10 -5.38
CA LEU A 210 -61.29 -5.22 -6.08
C LEU A 210 -61.94 -6.52 -5.57
N ARG A 211 -62.78 -6.42 -4.54
CA ARG A 211 -63.78 -7.44 -4.23
C ARG A 211 -64.86 -7.32 -5.30
N THR A 212 -64.81 -8.18 -6.30
CA THR A 212 -65.99 -8.50 -7.08
C THR A 212 -66.87 -9.41 -6.24
N ASP A 213 -67.74 -8.82 -5.40
CA ASP A 213 -68.93 -9.50 -4.92
C ASP A 213 -69.99 -9.39 -6.02
N SER A 214 -70.06 -10.41 -6.86
CA SER A 214 -71.22 -10.66 -7.72
C SER A 214 -72.07 -11.74 -7.05
N ARG A 215 -72.99 -11.32 -6.19
CA ARG A 215 -74.24 -12.02 -5.88
C ARG A 215 -75.37 -11.02 -6.01
N ILE A 216 -76.56 -11.52 -6.35
CA ILE A 216 -77.86 -10.87 -6.65
C ILE A 216 -78.14 -11.01 -8.16
N ILE A 217 -79.16 -11.73 -8.65
CA ILE A 217 -80.26 -12.57 -8.12
C ILE A 217 -80.44 -13.71 -9.13
#